data_AF-A0A944JQ75-F1
#
_entry.id   AF-A0A944JQ75-F1
#
_cell.length_a   1.000
_cell.length_b   1.000
_cell.length_c   1.000
_cell.angle_alpha   90.00
_cell.angle_beta   90.00
_cell.angle_gamma   90.00
#
_symmetry.space_group_name_H-M   'P 1'
#
loop_
_entity.id
_entity.type
_entity.pdbx_description
1 polymer ?
#
loop_
_entity_poly.entity_id
_entity_poly.type
_entity_poly.pdbx_seq_one_letter_code
_entity_poly.pdbx_strand_id
1 'polypeptide(L)' 'MSEDLVSDTIRRLEDAAASTGLPEHTRELLDVALRQAKAAKSAGQDQEALTIAGQALQTAENASGDR' A
#
# COMPACT_ATOMS: atom_id res chain seq x y z
N MET A 1 13.82 11.19 -9.06
CA MET A 1 13.38 9.88 -9.59
C MET A 1 12.68 9.06 -8.50
N SER A 2 13.23 8.90 -7.29
CA SER A 2 12.61 8.09 -6.21
C SER A 2 11.35 8.67 -5.55
N GLU A 3 11.25 10.00 -5.40
CA GLU A 3 10.05 10.65 -4.82
C GLU A 3 8.77 10.43 -5.63
N ASP A 4 8.91 10.31 -6.95
CA ASP A 4 7.81 10.04 -7.87
C ASP A 4 7.30 8.60 -7.69
N LEU A 5 8.24 7.65 -7.56
CA LEU A 5 7.94 6.23 -7.36
C LEU A 5 7.25 5.96 -6.01
N VAL A 6 7.73 6.56 -4.91
CA VAL A 6 7.09 6.37 -3.59
C VAL A 6 5.68 6.96 -3.57
N SER A 7 5.49 8.11 -4.22
CA SER A 7 4.18 8.75 -4.33
C SER A 7 3.21 7.92 -5.17
N ASP A 8 3.66 7.39 -6.30
CA ASP A 8 2.87 6.47 -7.14
C ASP A 8 2.49 5.19 -6.39
N THR A 9 3.45 4.58 -5.70
CA THR A 9 3.21 3.32 -4.96
C THR A 9 2.22 3.50 -3.82
N ILE A 10 2.34 4.61 -3.06
CA ILE A 10 1.36 4.94 -2.01
C ILE A 10 -0.02 5.17 -2.62
N ARG A 11 -0.11 5.88 -3.75
CA ARG A 11 -1.38 6.13 -4.43
C ARG A 11 -2.05 4.83 -4.89
N ARG A 12 -1.29 3.89 -5.45
CA ARG A 12 -1.83 2.56 -5.80
C ARG A 12 -2.35 1.80 -4.58
N LEU A 13 -1.66 1.92 -3.44
CA LEU A 13 -2.13 1.31 -2.20
C LEU A 13 -3.43 1.96 -1.69
N GLU A 14 -3.60 3.28 -1.86
CA GLU A 14 -4.87 3.97 -1.56
C GLU A 14 -6.02 3.42 -2.40
N ASP A 15 -5.82 3.27 -3.72
CA ASP A 15 -6.81 2.67 -4.63
C ASP A 15 -7.12 1.22 -4.24
N ALA A 16 -6.09 0.42 -3.89
CA ALA A 16 -6.27 -0.97 -3.47
C ALA A 16 -7.06 -1.06 -2.15
N ALA A 17 -6.76 -0.22 -1.16
CA ALA A 17 -7.48 -0.18 0.12
C ALA A 17 -8.96 0.23 -0.06
N ALA A 18 -9.24 1.10 -1.03
CA ALA A 18 -10.60 1.52 -1.38
C ALA A 18 -11.38 0.48 -2.20
N SER A 19 -10.73 -0.56 -2.72
CA SER A 19 -11.35 -1.55 -3.61
C SER A 19 -12.37 -2.43 -2.88
N THR A 20 -13.62 -2.39 -3.31
CA THR A 20 -14.69 -3.27 -2.79
C THR A 20 -14.53 -4.73 -3.19
N GLY A 21 -13.57 -5.03 -4.08
CA GLY A 21 -13.29 -6.39 -4.55
C GLY A 21 -12.54 -7.25 -3.54
N LEU A 22 -11.94 -6.64 -2.51
CA LEU A 22 -11.12 -7.32 -1.52
C LEU A 22 -11.90 -7.72 -0.27
N PRO A 23 -11.52 -8.83 0.40
CA PRO A 23 -12.02 -9.16 1.73
C PRO A 23 -11.86 -8.00 2.71
N GLU A 24 -12.78 -7.83 3.66
CA GLU A 24 -12.72 -6.76 4.67
C GLU A 24 -11.41 -6.77 5.45
N HIS A 25 -10.98 -7.95 5.93
CA HIS A 25 -9.72 -8.08 6.67
C HIS A 25 -8.51 -7.61 5.84
N THR A 26 -8.52 -7.88 4.52
CA THR A 26 -7.45 -7.46 3.63
C THR A 26 -7.44 -5.94 3.51
N ARG A 27 -8.61 -5.31 3.31
CA ARG A 27 -8.72 -3.84 3.27
C ARG A 27 -8.24 -3.18 4.56
N GLU A 28 -8.57 -3.75 5.72
CA GLU A 28 -8.08 -3.25 7.01
C GLU A 28 -6.55 -3.32 7.12
N LEU A 29 -5.94 -4.42 6.67
CA LEU A 29 -4.49 -4.56 6.61
C LEU A 29 -3.84 -3.53 5.67
N LEU A 30 -4.45 -3.31 4.50
CA LEU A 30 -3.98 -2.31 3.53
C LEU A 30 -4.07 -0.89 4.10
N ASP A 31 -5.13 -0.56 4.83
CA ASP A 31 -5.28 0.75 5.46
C ASP A 31 -4.22 0.99 6.55
N VAL A 32 -3.90 -0.03 7.35
CA VAL A 32 -2.80 0.04 8.33
C VAL A 32 -1.46 0.24 7.62
N ALA A 33 -1.17 -0.54 6.58
CA ALA A 33 0.06 -0.39 5.80
C ALA A 33 0.16 0.98 5.12
N LEU A 34 -0.96 1.51 4.63
CA LEU A 34 -1.04 2.83 4.02
C LEU A 34 -0.67 3.94 5.01
N ARG A 35 -1.20 3.86 6.24
CA ARG A 35 -0.86 4.80 7.31
C ARG A 35 0.64 4.76 7.63
N GLN A 36 1.22 3.56 7.69
CA GLN A 36 2.66 3.39 7.93
C GLN A 36 3.51 3.93 6.78
N ALA A 37 3.13 3.66 5.52
CA ALA A 37 3.85 4.16 4.35
C ALA A 37 3.82 5.70 4.26
N LYS A 38 2.66 6.33 4.57
CA LYS A 38 2.55 7.79 4.64
C LYS A 38 3.39 8.39 5.77
N ALA A 39 3.46 7.72 6.92
CA ALA A 39 4.30 8.15 8.04
C ALA A 39 5.80 8.07 7.67
N ALA A 40 6.25 6.95 7.12
CA ALA A 40 7.62 6.76 6.66
C ALA A 40 8.02 7.80 5.59
N LYS A 41 7.14 8.05 4.61
CA LYS A 41 7.37 9.12 3.60
C LYS A 41 7.48 10.50 4.25
N SER A 42 6.61 10.82 5.20
CA SER A 42 6.64 12.11 5.91
C SER A 42 7.91 12.28 6.77
N ALA A 43 8.51 11.18 7.21
CA ALA A 43 9.79 11.15 7.91
C ALA A 43 11.01 11.17 6.97
N GLY A 44 10.82 11.22 5.65
CA GLY A 44 11.90 11.14 4.65
C GLY A 44 12.47 9.73 4.45
N GLN A 45 11.78 8.70 4.93
CA GLN A 45 12.16 7.29 4.80
C GLN A 45 11.54 6.66 3.55
N ASP A 46 11.85 7.19 2.36
CA ASP A 46 11.20 6.78 1.11
C ASP A 46 11.35 5.29 0.79
N GLN A 47 12.51 4.70 1.10
CA GLN A 47 12.75 3.27 0.88
C GLN A 47 11.88 2.39 1.78
N GLU A 48 11.63 2.83 3.01
CA GLU A 48 10.75 2.12 3.95
C GLU A 48 9.29 2.23 3.49
N ALA A 49 8.86 3.44 3.11
CA ALA A 49 7.54 3.68 2.55
C ALA A 49 7.27 2.83 1.30
N LEU A 50 8.25 2.72 0.39
CA LEU A 50 8.17 1.85 -0.79
C LEU A 50 8.05 0.37 -0.42
N THR A 51 8.82 -0.07 0.57
CA THR A 51 8.81 -1.47 1.02
C THR A 51 7.45 -1.84 1.61
N ILE A 52 6.94 -1.01 2.52
CA ILE A 52 5.64 -1.21 3.17
C ILE A 52 4.53 -1.21 2.10
N ALA A 53 4.51 -0.21 1.22
CA ALA A 53 3.48 -0.09 0.22
C ALA A 53 3.52 -1.23 -0.81
N GLY A 54 4.71 -1.64 -1.24
CA GLY A 54 4.89 -2.78 -2.15
C GLY A 54 4.44 -4.11 -1.55
N GLN A 55 4.78 -4.39 -0.28
CA GLN A 55 4.33 -5.60 0.41
C GLN A 55 2.81 -5.64 0.59
N ALA A 56 2.20 -4.49 0.89
CA ALA A 56 0.76 -4.37 1.00
C ALA A 56 0.07 -4.61 -0.35
N LEU A 57 0.57 -4.02 -1.44
CA LEU A 57 0.05 -4.26 -2.78
C LEU A 57 0.13 -5.74 -3.18
N GLN A 58 1.26 -6.40 -2.92
CA GLN A 58 1.40 -7.85 -3.16
C GLN A 58 0.34 -8.66 -2.40
N THR A 59 0.01 -8.25 -1.17
CA THR A 59 -1.05 -8.87 -0.37
C THR A 59 -2.43 -8.69 -1.00
N ALA A 60 -2.72 -7.49 -1.53
CA ALA A 60 -3.96 -7.20 -2.24
C ALA A 60 -4.09 -8.04 -3.53
N GLU A 61 -3.01 -8.19 -4.28
CA GLU A 61 -2.97 -9.00 -5.50
C GLU A 61 -3.26 -10.48 -5.19
N ASN A 62 -2.61 -11.02 -4.15
CA ASN A 62 -2.82 -12.41 -3.73
C ASN A 62 -4.27 -12.65 -3.26
N ALA A 63 -4.85 -11.71 -2.50
CA ALA A 63 -6.24 -11.81 -2.04
C ALA A 63 -7.27 -11.66 -3.17
N SER A 64 -6.90 -11.01 -4.27
CA SER A 64 -7.78 -10.85 -5.45
C SER A 64 -7.72 -12.06 -6.39
N GLY A 65 -6.59 -12.78 -6.43
CA GLY A 65 -6.34 -13.94 -7.28
C GLY A 65 -6.87 -15.27 -6.73
N ASP A 66 -7.27 -15.33 -5.46
CA ASP A 66 -7.86 -16.53 -4.81
C ASP A 66 -9.36 -16.71 -5.14
N ARG A 67 -9.80 -16.29 -6.35
CA ARG A 67 -11.18 -16.39 -6.83
C ARG A 67 -11.37 -17.47 -7.88
#